data_AF-K9UJ57-F1
#
_entry.id   AF-K9UJ57-F1
#
_cell.length_a   1.000
_cell.length_b   1.000
_cell.length_c   1.000
_cell.angle_alpha   90.00
_cell.angle_beta   90.00
_cell.angle_gamma   90.00
#
_symmetry.space_group_name_H-M   'P 1'
#
loop_
_entity.id
_entity.type
_entity.pdbx_description
1 polymer ?
#
loop_
_entity_poly.entity_id
_entity_poly.type
_entity_poly.pdbx_seq_one_letter_code
_entity_poly.pdbx_strand_id
1 'polypeptide(L)'
;MDYRQMSRKELHNYVLANRDDDAAFYAYVDLLHEVGNWTEMPALKSPQDLDNYPEFIAHITKKSKPLARVAQEIRRLLKQLERTNPTTNEAEKIAYINIATKPELKQRVIAALRSSGETAIDELALEDKYLNVGKAVLKGWISQKS
;
A
#
# COMPACT_ATOMS: atom_id res chain seq x y z
N MET A 1 -29.02 21.83 -2.60
CA MET A 1 -28.47 20.65 -3.31
C MET A 1 -29.19 19.42 -2.77
N ASP A 2 -29.54 18.43 -3.59
CA ASP A 2 -30.23 17.23 -3.11
C ASP A 2 -29.23 16.08 -2.95
N TYR A 3 -28.73 15.90 -1.73
CA TYR A 3 -27.71 14.89 -1.40
C TYR A 3 -28.23 13.45 -1.49
N ARG A 4 -29.55 13.24 -1.38
CA ARG A 4 -30.15 11.89 -1.36
C ARG A 4 -30.18 11.21 -2.71
N GLN A 5 -30.04 11.98 -3.80
CA GLN A 5 -29.96 11.44 -5.16
C GLN A 5 -28.52 11.18 -5.63
N MET A 6 -27.52 11.60 -4.86
CA MET A 6 -26.13 11.34 -5.18
C MET A 6 -25.77 9.89 -4.88
N SER A 7 -24.96 9.28 -5.76
CA SER A 7 -24.37 7.98 -5.45
C SER A 7 -23.40 8.10 -4.25
N ARG A 8 -23.14 6.98 -3.57
CA ARG A 8 -22.15 6.92 -2.47
C ARG A 8 -20.82 7.55 -2.83
N LYS A 9 -20.35 7.37 -4.07
CA LYS A 9 -19.07 7.90 -4.54
C LYS A 9 -19.11 9.42 -4.72
N GLU A 10 -20.19 9.94 -5.29
CA GLU A 10 -20.37 11.38 -5.50
C GLU A 10 -20.49 12.12 -4.18
N LEU A 11 -21.32 11.60 -3.28
CA LEU A 11 -21.53 12.19 -1.96
C LEU A 11 -20.25 12.12 -1.10
N HIS A 12 -19.51 11.01 -1.16
CA HIS A 12 -18.19 10.89 -0.52
C HIS A 12 -17.21 11.96 -1.01
N ASN A 13 -17.08 12.12 -2.33
CA ASN A 13 -16.17 13.11 -2.92
C ASN A 13 -16.59 14.53 -2.56
N TYR A 14 -17.89 14.80 -2.53
CA TYR A 14 -18.43 16.11 -2.17
C TYR A 14 -18.11 16.47 -0.72
N VAL A 15 -18.34 15.55 0.24
CA VAL A 15 -18.03 15.76 1.66
C VAL A 15 -16.52 15.99 1.87
N LEU A 16 -15.67 15.28 1.13
CA LEU A 16 -14.22 15.49 1.22
C LEU A 16 -13.79 16.87 0.72
N ALA A 17 -14.46 17.39 -0.31
CA ALA A 17 -14.19 18.71 -0.89
C ALA A 17 -14.86 19.86 -0.11
N ASN A 18 -15.94 19.58 0.62
CA ASN A 18 -16.76 20.54 1.35
C ASN A 18 -16.91 20.08 2.81
N ARG A 19 -15.78 20.04 3.53
CA ARG A 19 -15.72 19.47 4.88
C ARG A 19 -16.56 20.23 5.92
N ASP A 20 -16.88 21.49 5.64
CA ASP A 20 -17.66 22.37 6.52
C ASP A 20 -19.17 22.27 6.25
N ASP A 21 -19.60 21.49 5.25
CA ASP A 21 -21.01 21.24 4.98
C ASP A 21 -21.51 20.04 5.79
N ASP A 22 -21.97 20.32 7.01
CA ASP A 22 -22.53 19.34 7.92
C ASP A 22 -23.71 18.58 7.31
N ALA A 23 -24.53 19.23 6.47
CA ALA A 23 -25.69 18.59 5.83
C ALA A 23 -25.25 17.52 4.83
N ALA A 24 -24.19 17.78 4.06
CA ALA A 24 -23.59 16.78 3.19
C ALA A 24 -22.96 15.62 3.99
N PHE A 25 -22.31 15.92 5.12
CA PHE A 25 -21.75 14.90 6.00
C PHE A 25 -22.83 13.98 6.58
N TYR A 26 -23.91 14.53 7.14
CA TYR A 26 -25.00 13.74 7.68
C TYR A 26 -25.70 12.90 6.59
N ALA A 27 -25.94 13.48 5.41
CA ALA A 27 -26.50 12.71 4.30
C ALA A 27 -25.61 11.54 3.88
N TYR A 28 -24.28 11.73 3.93
CA TYR A 28 -23.33 10.64 3.67
C TYR A 28 -23.38 9.56 4.74
N VAL A 29 -23.44 9.94 6.02
CA VAL A 29 -23.55 9.01 7.15
C VAL A 29 -24.84 8.20 7.09
N ASP A 30 -25.97 8.83 6.80
CA ASP A 30 -27.27 8.15 6.62
C ASP A 30 -27.18 7.12 5.48
N LEU A 31 -26.64 7.54 4.32
CA LEU A 31 -26.44 6.64 3.19
C LEU A 31 -25.54 5.45 3.56
N LEU A 32 -24.47 5.67 4.33
CA LEU A 32 -23.58 4.60 4.79
C LEU A 32 -24.28 3.64 5.76
N HIS A 33 -25.22 4.09 6.58
CA HIS A 33 -26.03 3.20 7.42
C HIS A 33 -26.99 2.36 6.58
N GLU A 34 -27.57 2.92 5.52
CA GLU A 34 -28.51 2.21 4.64
C GLU A 34 -27.81 1.19 3.72
N VAL A 35 -26.68 1.56 3.12
CA VAL A 35 -26.00 0.74 2.08
C VAL A 35 -24.83 -0.07 2.60
N GLY A 36 -24.44 0.14 3.85
CA GLY A 36 -23.24 -0.43 4.42
C GLY A 36 -23.44 -1.83 4.94
N ASN A 37 -22.75 -2.80 4.35
CA ASN A 37 -22.61 -4.15 4.90
C ASN A 37 -21.49 -4.19 5.95
N TRP A 38 -21.56 -3.32 6.96
CA TRP A 38 -20.51 -3.17 7.96
C TRP A 38 -20.48 -4.38 8.90
N THR A 39 -19.28 -4.91 9.13
CA THR A 39 -19.06 -5.84 10.25
C THR A 39 -18.83 -5.00 11.50
N GLU A 40 -19.69 -5.14 12.51
CA GLU A 40 -19.46 -4.51 13.80
C GLU A 40 -18.16 -5.03 14.41
N MET A 41 -17.18 -4.15 14.56
CA MET A 41 -15.95 -4.43 15.29
C MET A 41 -16.08 -3.81 16.68
N PRO A 42 -16.35 -4.61 17.73
CA PRO A 42 -16.33 -4.10 19.10
C PRO A 42 -14.94 -3.54 19.45
N ALA A 43 -14.88 -2.66 20.43
CA ALA A 43 -13.62 -2.10 20.90
C ALA A 43 -12.65 -3.22 21.29
N LEU A 44 -11.45 -3.20 20.71
CA LEU A 44 -10.38 -4.12 21.06
C LEU A 44 -9.98 -3.84 22.51
N LYS A 45 -10.00 -4.88 23.35
CA LYS A 45 -9.51 -4.83 24.74
C LYS A 45 -8.01 -5.07 24.79
N SER A 46 -7.45 -5.71 23.77
CA SER A 46 -6.02 -5.98 23.63
C SER A 46 -5.57 -6.07 22.16
N PRO A 47 -4.27 -5.91 21.86
CA PRO A 47 -3.73 -6.19 20.53
C PRO A 47 -3.97 -7.63 20.05
N GLN A 48 -4.04 -8.60 20.97
CA GLN A 48 -4.29 -10.02 20.67
C GLN A 48 -5.72 -10.26 20.18
N ASP A 49 -6.66 -9.36 20.47
CA ASP A 49 -8.04 -9.48 20.01
C ASP A 49 -8.16 -9.42 18.47
N LEU A 50 -7.13 -8.88 17.79
CA LEU A 50 -7.03 -8.86 16.33
C LEU A 50 -7.02 -10.26 15.71
N ASP A 51 -6.58 -11.29 16.44
CA ASP A 51 -6.58 -12.69 15.97
C ASP A 51 -8.02 -13.21 15.73
N ASN A 52 -9.02 -12.59 16.36
CA ASN A 52 -10.44 -12.93 16.16
C ASN A 52 -11.02 -12.38 14.85
N TYR A 53 -10.26 -11.55 14.11
CA TYR A 53 -10.73 -10.89 12.88
C TYR A 53 -9.86 -11.27 11.68
N PRO A 54 -9.85 -12.56 11.27
CA PRO A 54 -8.98 -13.03 10.19
C PRO A 54 -9.29 -12.36 8.85
N GLU A 55 -10.53 -11.93 8.60
CA GLU A 55 -10.88 -11.18 7.38
C GLU A 55 -10.28 -9.76 7.38
N PHE A 56 -10.26 -9.10 8.53
CA PHE A 56 -9.58 -7.81 8.71
C PHE A 56 -8.08 -7.96 8.47
N ILE A 57 -7.46 -8.95 9.13
CA ILE A 57 -6.05 -9.31 8.93
C ILE A 57 -5.79 -9.64 7.46
N ALA A 58 -6.65 -10.42 6.81
CA ALA A 58 -6.52 -10.76 5.39
C ALA A 58 -6.67 -9.54 4.49
N HIS A 59 -7.56 -8.58 4.81
CA HIS A 59 -7.77 -7.37 4.03
C HIS A 59 -6.58 -6.41 4.13
N ILE A 60 -6.06 -6.17 5.34
CA ILE A 60 -4.87 -5.33 5.55
C ILE A 60 -3.61 -6.01 5.02
N THR A 61 -3.46 -7.33 5.21
CA THR A 61 -2.32 -8.07 4.63
C THR A 61 -2.43 -8.18 3.11
N LYS A 62 -3.63 -8.25 2.52
CA LYS A 62 -3.80 -8.19 1.06
C LYS A 62 -3.30 -6.86 0.49
N LYS A 63 -3.41 -5.76 1.24
CA LYS A 63 -2.79 -4.47 0.90
C LYS A 63 -1.29 -4.44 1.17
N SER A 64 -0.78 -5.19 2.16
CA SER A 64 0.67 -5.32 2.45
C SER A 64 1.44 -6.36 1.60
N LYS A 65 0.72 -7.26 0.89
CA LYS A 65 1.29 -8.30 0.01
C LYS A 65 2.27 -7.79 -1.07
N PRO A 66 2.08 -6.62 -1.71
CA PRO A 66 3.02 -6.13 -2.72
C PRO A 66 4.41 -5.86 -2.15
N LEU A 67 4.50 -5.32 -0.93
CA LEU A 67 5.79 -4.95 -0.33
C LEU A 67 6.57 -6.17 0.18
N ALA A 68 5.89 -7.12 0.82
CA ALA A 68 6.52 -8.39 1.20
C ALA A 68 6.99 -9.19 -0.03
N ARG A 69 6.18 -9.20 -1.10
CA ARG A 69 6.52 -9.89 -2.35
C ARG A 69 7.67 -9.22 -3.09
N VAL A 70 7.72 -7.89 -3.12
CA VAL A 70 8.84 -7.17 -3.75
C VAL A 70 10.12 -7.34 -2.94
N ALA A 71 10.04 -7.36 -1.61
CA ALA A 71 11.20 -7.64 -0.77
C ALA A 71 11.79 -9.03 -1.08
N GLN A 72 10.94 -10.06 -1.21
CA GLN A 72 11.37 -11.39 -1.62
C GLN A 72 12.04 -11.39 -3.01
N GLU A 73 11.45 -10.68 -3.98
CA GLU A 73 12.00 -10.62 -5.34
C GLU A 73 13.33 -9.85 -5.39
N ILE A 74 13.42 -8.69 -4.74
CA ILE A 74 14.66 -7.90 -4.63
C ILE A 74 15.76 -8.75 -3.99
N ARG A 75 15.45 -9.45 -2.88
CA ARG A 75 16.39 -10.35 -2.21
C ARG A 75 16.87 -11.46 -3.15
N ARG A 76 15.96 -12.07 -3.91
CA ARG A 76 16.28 -13.12 -4.88
C ARG A 76 17.24 -12.59 -5.97
N LEU A 77 16.93 -11.44 -6.54
CA LEU A 77 17.72 -10.79 -7.59
C LEU A 77 19.11 -10.38 -7.09
N LEU A 78 19.21 -9.81 -5.89
CA LEU A 78 20.48 -9.41 -5.31
C LEU A 78 21.38 -10.62 -4.99
N LYS A 79 20.81 -11.71 -4.45
CA LYS A 79 21.56 -12.95 -4.24
C LYS A 79 22.03 -13.58 -5.54
N GLN A 80 21.23 -13.50 -6.59
CA GLN A 80 21.62 -13.97 -7.91
C GLN A 80 22.78 -13.13 -8.47
N LEU A 81 22.69 -11.80 -8.36
CA LEU A 81 23.71 -10.89 -8.83
C LEU A 81 25.04 -11.04 -8.07
N GLU A 82 25.01 -11.19 -6.75
CA GLU A 82 26.22 -11.43 -5.95
C GLU A 82 26.94 -12.73 -6.32
N ARG A 83 26.19 -13.79 -6.69
CA ARG A 83 26.79 -15.05 -7.14
C ARG A 83 27.52 -14.91 -8.47
N THR A 84 27.00 -14.08 -9.37
CA THR A 84 27.56 -13.88 -10.71
C THR A 84 28.57 -12.75 -10.77
N ASN A 85 28.47 -11.77 -9.87
CA ASN A 85 29.31 -10.58 -9.82
C ASN A 85 29.38 -10.01 -8.38
N PRO A 86 30.27 -10.54 -7.52
CA PRO A 86 30.36 -10.13 -6.12
C PRO A 86 30.90 -8.70 -5.93
N THR A 87 31.58 -8.12 -6.92
CA THR A 87 32.15 -6.76 -6.87
C THR A 87 31.17 -5.68 -7.34
N THR A 88 29.89 -6.03 -7.56
CA THR A 88 28.86 -5.10 -8.04
C THR A 88 28.61 -3.95 -7.05
N ASN A 89 28.59 -2.72 -7.55
CA ASN A 89 28.28 -1.52 -6.75
C ASN A 89 26.76 -1.30 -6.57
N GLU A 90 26.36 -0.31 -5.76
CA GLU A 90 24.93 -0.05 -5.50
C GLU A 90 24.14 0.40 -6.73
N ALA A 91 24.74 1.22 -7.61
CA ALA A 91 24.07 1.72 -8.81
C ALA A 91 23.75 0.58 -9.80
N GLU A 92 24.70 -0.34 -9.98
CA GLU A 92 24.53 -1.54 -10.80
C GLU A 92 23.47 -2.49 -10.22
N LYS A 93 23.44 -2.66 -8.88
CA LYS A 93 22.37 -3.43 -8.21
C LYS A 93 21.00 -2.82 -8.47
N ILE A 94 20.86 -1.50 -8.35
CA ILE A 94 19.60 -0.79 -8.63
C ILE A 94 19.18 -0.96 -10.10
N ALA A 95 20.11 -0.77 -11.03
CA ALA A 95 19.86 -0.93 -12.46
C ALA A 95 19.41 -2.35 -12.81
N TYR A 96 20.10 -3.36 -12.26
CA TYR A 96 19.74 -4.76 -12.44
C TYR A 96 18.33 -5.07 -11.92
N ILE A 97 17.99 -4.63 -10.71
CA ILE A 97 16.65 -4.84 -10.14
C ILE A 97 15.58 -4.17 -11.02
N ASN A 98 15.83 -2.96 -11.52
CA ASN A 98 14.89 -2.24 -12.37
C ASN A 98 14.58 -2.97 -13.68
N ILE A 99 15.57 -3.66 -14.26
CA ILE A 99 15.43 -4.40 -15.52
C ILE A 99 14.84 -5.80 -15.25
N ALA A 100 15.28 -6.47 -14.19
CA ALA A 100 14.91 -7.85 -13.90
C ALA A 100 13.57 -8.00 -13.17
N THR A 101 13.06 -6.94 -12.53
CA THR A 101 11.75 -6.97 -11.87
C THR A 101 10.62 -6.98 -12.89
N LYS A 102 9.64 -7.87 -12.70
CA LYS A 102 8.46 -7.96 -13.56
C LYS A 102 7.65 -6.65 -13.57
N PRO A 103 7.24 -6.12 -14.73
CA PRO A 103 6.47 -4.87 -14.82
C PRO A 103 5.19 -4.86 -13.99
N GLU A 104 4.46 -5.99 -13.94
CA GLU A 104 3.20 -6.09 -13.20
C GLU A 104 3.41 -5.98 -11.69
N LEU A 105 4.53 -6.52 -11.19
CA LEU A 105 4.90 -6.40 -9.78
C LEU A 105 5.28 -4.95 -9.45
N LYS A 106 6.09 -4.31 -10.30
CA LYS A 106 6.44 -2.89 -10.16
C LYS A 106 5.18 -2.01 -10.10
N GLN A 107 4.22 -2.21 -11.01
CA GLN A 107 2.97 -1.44 -11.02
C GLN A 107 2.13 -1.65 -9.75
N ARG A 108 2.01 -2.89 -9.26
CA ARG A 108 1.28 -3.18 -8.01
C ARG A 108 1.92 -2.52 -6.79
N VAL A 109 3.25 -2.49 -6.74
CA VAL A 109 4.01 -1.85 -5.67
C VAL A 109 3.85 -0.33 -5.73
N ILE A 110 3.95 0.28 -6.91
CA ILE A 110 3.71 1.72 -7.10
C ILE A 110 2.29 2.09 -6.67
N ALA A 111 1.27 1.34 -7.12
CA ALA A 111 -0.12 1.60 -6.74
C ALA A 111 -0.34 1.48 -5.22
N ALA A 112 0.22 0.43 -4.60
CA ALA A 112 0.13 0.24 -3.15
C ALA A 112 0.82 1.38 -2.39
N LEU A 113 2.06 1.73 -2.75
CA LEU A 113 2.83 2.78 -2.08
C LEU A 113 2.21 4.18 -2.26
N ARG A 114 1.63 4.47 -3.41
CA ARG A 114 0.85 5.72 -3.60
C ARG A 114 -0.39 5.78 -2.71
N SER A 115 -1.01 4.63 -2.42
CA SER A 115 -2.16 4.56 -1.51
C SER A 115 -1.78 4.57 -0.02
N SER A 116 -0.62 4.02 0.34
CA SER A 116 -0.15 3.90 1.73
C SER A 116 0.80 5.02 2.17
N GLY A 117 1.24 5.87 1.25
CA GLY A 117 2.27 6.88 1.50
C GLY A 117 3.70 6.34 1.40
N GLU A 118 4.66 7.23 1.13
CA GLU A 118 6.08 6.89 0.92
C GLU A 118 6.75 6.34 2.20
N THR A 119 6.24 6.69 3.39
CA THR A 119 6.72 6.17 4.68
C THR A 119 6.59 4.66 4.81
N ALA A 120 5.68 4.03 4.06
CA ALA A 120 5.56 2.57 4.03
C ALA A 120 6.81 1.86 3.46
N ILE A 121 7.71 2.57 2.77
CA ILE A 121 9.02 2.03 2.34
C ILE A 121 9.89 1.66 3.55
N ASP A 122 9.70 2.29 4.70
CA ASP A 122 10.49 1.99 5.89
C ASP A 122 10.16 0.63 6.51
N GLU A 123 8.99 0.08 6.19
CA GLU A 123 8.57 -1.28 6.56
C GLU A 123 9.19 -2.36 5.66
N LEU A 124 10.01 -1.99 4.67
CA LEU A 124 10.65 -2.94 3.78
C LEU A 124 11.57 -3.91 4.54
N ALA A 125 11.14 -5.15 4.67
CA ALA A 125 11.91 -6.21 5.33
C ALA A 125 12.96 -6.83 4.39
N LEU A 126 14.21 -6.35 4.49
CA LEU A 126 15.38 -6.91 3.78
C LEU A 126 16.54 -7.14 4.76
N GLU A 127 17.51 -7.96 4.34
CA GLU A 127 18.80 -8.08 5.04
C GLU A 127 19.51 -6.70 5.03
N ASP A 128 20.19 -6.32 6.12
CA ASP A 128 20.77 -4.96 6.29
C ASP A 128 21.61 -4.51 5.10
N LYS A 129 22.43 -5.41 4.54
CA LYS A 129 23.28 -5.17 3.37
C LYS A 129 22.52 -4.85 2.07
N TYR A 130 21.23 -5.14 2.02
CA TYR A 130 20.35 -4.89 0.87
C TYR A 130 19.34 -3.79 1.14
N LEU A 131 19.17 -3.36 2.40
CA LEU A 131 18.09 -2.48 2.81
C LEU A 131 18.17 -1.12 2.09
N ASN A 132 19.35 -0.51 2.04
CA ASN A 132 19.56 0.78 1.37
C ASN A 132 19.25 0.70 -0.13
N VAL A 133 19.75 -0.36 -0.80
CA VAL A 133 19.50 -0.62 -2.22
C VAL A 133 17.99 -0.83 -2.47
N GLY A 134 17.33 -1.65 -1.65
CA GLY A 134 15.91 -1.93 -1.76
C GLY A 134 15.05 -0.67 -1.59
N LYS A 135 15.34 0.14 -0.57
CA LYS A 135 14.65 1.42 -0.35
C LYS A 135 14.87 2.39 -1.52
N ALA A 136 16.09 2.49 -2.04
CA ALA A 136 16.41 3.34 -3.19
C ALA A 136 15.64 2.92 -4.45
N VAL A 137 15.54 1.61 -4.72
CA VAL A 137 14.73 1.07 -5.83
C VAL A 137 13.28 1.50 -5.71
N LEU A 138 12.66 1.29 -4.54
CA LEU A 138 11.25 1.61 -4.33
C LEU A 138 10.97 3.12 -4.44
N LYS A 139 11.84 3.95 -3.85
CA LYS A 139 11.76 5.42 -3.99
C LYS A 139 11.87 5.84 -5.45
N GLY A 140 12.77 5.23 -6.22
CA GLY A 140 12.93 5.47 -7.64
C GLY A 140 11.66 5.14 -8.43
N TRP A 141 10.97 4.06 -8.10
CA TRP A 141 9.72 3.67 -8.77
C TRP A 141 8.55 4.61 -8.49
N ILE A 142 8.43 5.12 -7.27
CA ILE A 142 7.40 6.12 -6.95
C ILE A 142 7.70 7.46 -7.61
N SER A 143 8.98 7.85 -7.64
CA SER A 143 9.44 9.14 -8.19
C SER A 143 9.42 9.19 -9.72
N GLN A 144 9.44 8.04 -10.40
CA GLN A 144 9.18 7.98 -11.84
C GLN A 144 7.72 8.40 -12.10
N LYS A 145 7.53 9.67 -12.51
CA LYS A 145 6.26 10.13 -13.08
C LYS A 145 5.93 9.23 -14.27
N SER A 146 4.71 8.67 -14.23
CA SER A 146 4.07 8.08 -15.41
C SER A 146 3.68 9.16 -16.40
#